data_AF-A0A5C8UGB5-F1
#
_entry.id   AF-A0A5C8UGB5-F1
#
_cell.length_a   1.000
_cell.length_b   1.000
_cell.length_c   1.000
_cell.angle_alpha   90.00
_cell.angle_beta   90.00
_cell.angle_gamma   90.00
#
_symmetry.space_group_name_H-M   'P 1'
#
loop_
_entity.id
_entity.type
_entity.pdbx_description
1 polymer ?
#
loop_
_entity_poly.entity_id
_entity_poly.type
_entity_poly.pdbx_seq_one_letter_code
_entity_poly.pdbx_strand_id
1 'polypeptide(L)' 'MPGAVLYESRDGEILRKNSVVFGPGDMFCPAWNFLALAGLGESDWTPQFSYWQRPATLDDGGQNLLG' A
#
# COMPACT_ATOMS: atom_id res chain seq x y z
N MET A 1 18.82 -1.82 10.27
CA MET A 1 18.43 -1.13 9.02
C MET A 1 17.43 -0.03 9.36
N PRO A 2 17.39 1.09 8.61
CA PRO A 2 16.42 2.16 8.85
C PRO A 2 14.98 1.63 8.71
N GLY A 3 14.05 2.16 9.49
CA GLY A 3 12.69 1.64 9.56
C GLY A 3 11.74 2.48 10.41
N ALA A 4 10.49 2.06 10.45
CA ALA A 4 9.46 2.61 11.34
C ALA A 4 8.73 1.48 12.08
N VAL A 5 8.23 1.78 13.29
CA VAL A 5 7.46 0.84 14.12
C VAL A 5 6.18 1.55 14.55
N LEU A 6 5.04 0.85 14.49
CA LEU A 6 3.79 1.33 15.07
C LEU A 6 3.53 0.63 16.41
N TYR A 7 3.20 1.46 17.39
CA TYR A 7 2.70 1.03 18.69
C TYR A 7 1.25 1.47 18.84
N GLU A 8 0.46 0.67 19.55
CA GLU A 8 -0.88 1.02 19.97
C GLU A 8 -0.95 1.08 21.50
N SER A 9 -1.65 2.09 22.02
CA SER A 9 -1.97 2.17 23.44
C SER A 9 -3.31 1.49 23.67
N ARG A 10 -3.34 0.46 24.51
CA ARG A 10 -4.54 -0.31 24.81
C ARG A 10 -4.53 -0.70 26.28
N ASP A 11 -5.61 -0.39 26.98
CA ASP A 11 -5.82 -0.78 28.39
C ASP A 11 -4.68 -0.33 29.33
N GLY A 12 -4.04 0.80 29.03
CA GLY A 12 -2.92 1.35 29.80
C GLY A 12 -1.54 0.75 29.43
N GLU A 13 -1.50 -0.18 28.48
CA GLU A 13 -0.27 -0.79 27.97
C GLU A 13 0.09 -0.27 26.58
N ILE A 14 1.38 -0.21 26.29
CA ILE A 14 1.89 0.12 24.95
C ILE A 14 2.31 -1.19 24.28
N LEU A 15 1.58 -1.58 23.24
CA LEU A 15 1.79 -2.82 22.50
C LEU A 15 2.41 -2.52 21.13
N ARG A 16 3.39 -3.31 20.71
CA ARG A 16 3.94 -3.22 19.35
C ARG A 16 2.96 -3.87 18.37
N LYS A 17 2.49 -3.11 17.39
CA LYS A 17 1.54 -3.59 16.38
C LYS A 17 2.24 -4.09 15.12
N ASN A 18 3.13 -3.29 14.54
CA ASN A 18 3.80 -3.63 13.28
C ASN A 18 5.12 -2.85 13.08
N SER A 19 5.93 -3.22 12.09
CA SER A 19 7.13 -2.48 11.68
C SER A 19 7.44 -2.63 10.20
N VAL A 20 8.10 -1.64 9.63
CA VAL A 20 8.64 -1.67 8.26
C VAL A 20 10.11 -1.30 8.28
N VAL A 21 10.88 -1.90 7.37
CA VAL A 21 12.29 -1.61 7.12
C VAL A 21 12.41 -1.03 5.71
N PHE A 22 13.25 -0.02 5.54
CA PHE A 22 13.57 0.54 4.23
C PHE A 22 15.08 0.48 4.01
N GLY A 23 15.48 -0.25 2.97
CA GLY A 23 16.87 -0.51 2.61
C GLY A 23 17.45 0.54 1.64
N PRO A 24 18.79 0.65 1.54
CA PRO A 24 19.42 1.46 0.50
C PRO A 24 19.00 0.98 -0.90
N GLY A 25 18.51 1.89 -1.75
CA GLY A 25 18.07 1.57 -3.11
C GLY A 25 16.65 0.99 -3.22
N ASP A 26 15.93 0.84 -2.11
CA ASP A 26 14.53 0.44 -2.14
C ASP A 26 13.67 1.57 -2.75
N MET A 27 12.80 1.24 -3.71
CA MET A 27 11.76 2.15 -4.20
C MET A 27 10.63 2.20 -3.17
N PHE A 28 10.97 2.67 -1.98
CA PHE A 28 10.06 2.73 -0.86
C PHE A 28 8.94 3.71 -1.18
N CYS A 29 7.72 3.20 -1.39
CA CYS A 29 6.52 4.03 -1.42
C CYS A 29 6.07 4.25 0.04
N PRO A 30 6.36 5.41 0.67
CA PRO A 30 6.09 5.60 2.09
C PRO A 30 4.61 5.52 2.41
N ALA A 31 3.75 6.02 1.52
CA ALA A 31 2.32 6.12 1.76
C ALA A 31 1.68 4.75 2.10
N TRP A 32 1.87 3.74 1.25
CA TRP A 32 1.28 2.41 1.46
C TRP A 32 1.83 1.72 2.70
N ASN A 33 3.12 1.87 2.96
CA ASN A 33 3.75 1.25 4.13
C ASN A 33 3.27 1.88 5.43
N PHE A 34 3.07 3.20 5.48
CA PHE A 34 2.51 3.86 6.65
C PHE A 34 1.01 3.56 6.85
N LEU A 35 0.23 3.46 5.77
CA LEU A 35 -1.17 3.02 5.84
C LEU A 35 -1.26 1.58 6.37
N ALA A 36 -0.45 0.68 5.85
CA ALA A 36 -0.38 -0.70 6.32
C ALA A 36 0.05 -0.79 7.79
N LEU A 37 1.00 0.05 8.23
CA LEU A 37 1.33 0.17 9.65
C LEU A 37 0.09 0.52 10.47
N ALA A 38 -0.68 1.53 10.05
CA ALA A 38 -1.93 1.94 10.70
C ALA A 38 -3.04 0.88 10.66
N GLY A 39 -2.85 -0.22 9.93
CA GLY A 39 -3.84 -1.27 9.72
C GLY A 39 -4.84 -0.95 8.59
N LEU A 40 -4.52 0.01 7.73
CA LEU A 40 -5.28 0.34 6.53
C LEU A 40 -4.69 -0.40 5.33
N GLY A 41 -5.49 -1.26 4.71
CA GLY A 41 -5.14 -1.99 3.50
C GLY A 41 -5.68 -1.32 2.23
N GLU A 42 -5.38 -1.94 1.08
CA GLU A 42 -5.89 -1.50 -0.22
C GLU A 42 -7.43 -1.45 -0.26
N SER A 43 -8.11 -2.36 0.44
CA SER A 43 -9.57 -2.39 0.55
C SER A 43 -10.16 -1.17 1.28
N ASP A 44 -9.37 -0.52 2.14
CA ASP A 44 -9.79 0.67 2.89
C ASP A 44 -9.62 1.95 2.07
N TRP A 45 -8.99 1.85 0.90
CA TRP A 45 -8.72 2.98 0.02
C TRP A 45 -9.59 2.91 -1.24
N THR A 46 -10.36 3.97 -1.49
CA THR A 46 -11.09 4.15 -2.75
C THR A 46 -10.54 5.40 -3.45
N PRO A 47 -10.02 5.29 -4.68
CA PRO A 47 -9.55 6.46 -5.43
C PRO A 47 -10.71 7.42 -5.67
N GLN A 48 -10.51 8.72 -5.39
CA GLN A 48 -11.48 9.75 -5.72
C GLN A 48 -11.68 9.90 -7.25
N PHE A 49 -10.66 9.57 -8.04
CA PHE A 49 -10.67 9.69 -9.50
C PHE A 49 -10.27 8.38 -10.16
N SER A 50 -10.90 8.05 -11.29
CA SER A 50 -10.51 6.90 -12.11
C SER A 50 -9.21 7.20 -12.87
N TYR A 51 -8.07 6.89 -12.26
CA TYR A 51 -6.75 7.08 -12.89
C TYR A 51 -6.48 6.08 -14.03
N TRP A 52 -7.15 4.94 -14.01
CA TRP A 52 -7.14 4.00 -15.13
C TRP A 52 -8.43 4.18 -15.92
N GLN A 53 -8.30 4.72 -17.13
CA GLN A 53 -9.29 4.57 -18.18
C GLN A 53 -8.82 3.46 -19.10
N ARG A 54 -9.71 2.53 -19.45
CA ARG A 54 -9.38 1.49 -20.41
C ARG A 54 -8.89 2.15 -21.70
N PRO A 55 -7.67 1.85 -22.16
CA PRO A 55 -7.16 2.39 -23.42
C PRO A 55 -8.10 2.03 -24.57
N ALA A 56 -8.28 2.96 -25.52
CA ALA A 56 -9.04 2.67 -26.75
C ALA A 56 -8.38 1.55 -27.57
N THR A 57 -7.06 1.43 -27.47
CA THR A 57 -6.26 0.38 -28.07
C THR A 57 -5.42 -0.27 -26.98
N LEU A 58 -5.61 -1.58 -26.78
CA LEU A 58 -4.81 -2.37 -25.83
C LEU A 58 -3.52 -2.83 -26.52
N ASP A 59 -2.40 -2.81 -25.79
CA ASP A 59 -1.08 -3.19 -26.33
C ASP A 59 -1.04 -4.66 -26.82
N ASP A 60 -1.87 -5.54 -26.24
CA ASP A 60 -2.00 -6.94 -26.61
C ASP A 60 -3.25 -7.23 -27.48
N GLY A 61 -3.95 -6.19 -27.95
CA GLY A 61 -5.22 -6.33 -28.67
C GLY A 61 -6.36 -6.93 -27.86
N GLY A 62 -6.22 -7.05 -26.53
CA GLY A 62 -7.24 -7.62 -25.64
C GLY A 62 -7.22 -9.13 -25.48
N GLN A 63 -6.14 -9.81 -25.90
CA GLN A 63 -6.01 -11.27 -25.80
C GLN A 63 -6.23 -11.80 -24.37
N ASN A 64 -5.82 -11.07 -23.33
CA ASN A 64 -5.96 -11.50 -21.94
C ASN A 64 -7.33 -11.18 -21.29
N LEU A 65 -8.19 -10.41 -21.96
CA LEU A 65 -9.47 -9.92 -21.40
C LEU A 65 -10.70 -10.33 -22.22
N LEU A 66 -10.53 -10.61 -23.51
CA LEU A 66 -11.59 -10.98 -24.45
C LEU A 66 -11.49 -12.44 -24.93
N GLY A 67 -10.45 -13.16 -24.49
CA GLY A 67 -10.23 -14.58 -24.75
C GLY A 67 -10.87 -15.46 -23.68
#